data_AF-A0A803MAP8-F1
#
_entry.id   AF-A0A803MAP8-F1
#
_cell.length_a   1.000
_cell.length_b   1.000
_cell.length_c   1.000
_cell.angle_alpha   90.00
_cell.angle_beta   90.00
_cell.angle_gamma   90.00
#
_symmetry.space_group_name_H-M   'P 1'
#
loop_
_entity.id
_entity.type
_entity.pdbx_description
1 polymer ?
#
loop_
_entity_poly.entity_id
_entity_poly.type
_entity_poly.pdbx_seq_one_letter_code
_entity_poly.pdbx_strand_id
1 'polypeptide(L)'
;MGVLNVSVEGKVELLTDEVEGRKLKFADGVDIAKDGMIYFTEASYKYSLPNFIFDVFEGKPHGSLLSFDPITKETKILVRDLYFANGVQISADQISVIFCETVMRRCKKYIREGEKQGTLESFADNLPGMPDNIRYDDEGHYWIAFSTSPKPYWDIALRYPFIRKGLAIITRYIGRPHMEKNGGLGAVDLEGNLVAHYYDPKLSMISVGNKIGNYLYPLVDYALHVAPIVFAVAVVLLYQADPFDPASLPAHELTNKKVPTATKINSGVLKESEFIVSGQVFGPEDVAYEPRSRYMYTGCADGWIKRIKVGESGVDFVVEDWVNTGGRPLGIAK
;
A
#
# COMPACT_ATOMS: atom_id res chain seq x y z
N MET A 1 -14.85 1.46 5.09
CA MET A 1 -14.92 1.24 6.54
C MET A 1 -13.99 2.23 7.21
N GLY A 2 -14.23 2.58 8.47
CA GLY A 2 -13.28 3.38 9.26
C GLY A 2 -12.56 2.52 10.28
N VAL A 3 -12.34 3.04 11.48
CA VAL A 3 -11.61 2.36 12.56
C VAL A 3 -12.58 1.54 13.41
N LEU A 4 -12.23 0.27 13.64
CA LEU A 4 -12.98 -0.67 14.45
C LEU A 4 -12.17 -1.03 15.71
N ASN A 5 -12.85 -1.18 16.84
CA ASN A 5 -12.32 -1.81 18.04
C ASN A 5 -12.82 -3.26 18.09
N VAL A 6 -11.92 -4.20 18.34
CA VAL A 6 -12.23 -5.63 18.44
C VAL A 6 -11.78 -6.14 19.80
N SER A 7 -12.72 -6.55 20.65
CA SER A 7 -12.40 -7.09 21.97
C SER A 7 -11.81 -8.50 21.89
N VAL A 8 -11.16 -8.96 22.97
CA VAL A 8 -10.59 -10.32 23.08
C VAL A 8 -11.66 -11.41 22.86
N GLU A 9 -12.89 -11.13 23.26
CA GLU A 9 -14.07 -12.00 23.08
C GLU A 9 -14.65 -11.96 21.66
N GLY A 10 -14.10 -11.11 20.79
CA GLY A 10 -14.50 -10.96 19.40
C GLY A 10 -15.65 -9.98 19.17
N LYS A 11 -15.94 -9.10 20.12
CA LYS A 11 -16.95 -8.04 19.93
C LYS A 11 -16.37 -6.92 19.07
N VAL A 12 -17.05 -6.60 17.97
CA VAL A 12 -16.70 -5.48 17.07
C VAL A 12 -17.49 -4.24 17.44
N GLU A 13 -16.80 -3.11 17.66
CA GLU A 13 -17.37 -1.78 17.84
C GLU A 13 -16.80 -0.84 16.79
N LEU A 14 -17.66 -0.05 16.13
CA LEU A 14 -17.22 1.03 15.26
C LEU A 14 -16.76 2.23 16.12
N LEU A 15 -15.49 2.63 15.99
CA LEU A 15 -14.96 3.80 16.68
C LEU A 15 -15.22 5.08 15.89
N THR A 16 -14.91 5.06 14.59
CA THR A 16 -15.16 6.19 13.68
C THR A 16 -15.23 5.71 12.23
N ASP A 17 -16.11 6.28 11.43
CA ASP A 17 -16.15 6.14 9.97
C ASP A 17 -16.36 7.49 9.25
N GLU A 18 -16.22 8.60 9.98
CA GLU A 18 -16.49 9.93 9.46
C GLU A 18 -15.56 10.98 10.07
N VAL A 19 -15.36 12.05 9.31
CA VAL A 19 -14.58 13.20 9.75
C VAL A 19 -15.09 14.43 9.01
N GLU A 20 -15.26 15.56 9.71
CA GLU A 20 -15.74 16.82 9.13
C GLU A 20 -17.01 16.69 8.27
N GLY A 21 -17.95 15.83 8.70
CA GLY A 21 -19.23 15.62 8.02
C GLY A 21 -19.17 14.76 6.76
N ARG A 22 -18.02 14.16 6.41
CA ARG A 22 -17.90 13.18 5.31
C ARG A 22 -17.55 11.79 5.83
N LYS A 23 -18.03 10.76 5.13
CA LYS A 23 -17.61 9.38 5.38
C LYS A 23 -16.18 9.14 4.89
N LEU A 24 -15.44 8.35 5.65
CA LEU A 24 -14.14 7.81 5.26
C LEU A 24 -14.34 6.80 4.14
N LYS A 25 -13.54 6.90 3.07
CA LYS A 25 -13.64 5.99 1.93
C LYS A 25 -12.62 4.88 1.94
N PHE A 26 -11.42 5.16 2.42
CA PHE A 26 -10.29 4.26 2.31
C PHE A 26 -9.34 4.44 3.50
N ALA A 27 -9.83 4.13 4.69
CA ALA A 27 -8.97 3.99 5.87
C ALA A 27 -8.03 2.79 5.64
N ASP A 28 -6.73 2.98 5.85
CA ASP A 28 -5.70 2.03 5.44
C ASP A 28 -4.89 1.54 6.66
N GLY A 29 -3.82 2.25 7.02
CA GLY A 29 -3.00 1.93 8.19
C GLY A 29 -3.57 2.48 9.50
N VAL A 30 -3.25 1.81 10.61
CA VAL A 30 -3.57 2.27 11.97
C VAL A 30 -2.44 1.93 12.94
N ASP A 31 -2.25 2.78 13.95
CA ASP A 31 -1.42 2.51 15.12
C ASP A 31 -1.93 3.25 16.37
N ILE A 32 -1.52 2.80 17.56
CA ILE A 32 -2.00 3.28 18.86
C ILE A 32 -0.82 3.81 19.68
N ALA A 33 -0.91 5.07 20.12
CA ALA A 33 0.08 5.64 21.02
C ALA A 33 -0.11 5.13 22.46
N LYS A 34 0.95 5.21 23.27
CA LYS A 34 0.92 4.77 24.68
C LYS A 34 -0.11 5.50 25.55
N ASP A 35 -0.52 6.70 25.16
CA ASP A 35 -1.58 7.47 25.81
C ASP A 35 -3.00 7.07 25.36
N GLY A 36 -3.12 6.11 24.43
CA GLY A 36 -4.38 5.60 23.89
C GLY A 36 -4.90 6.38 22.68
N MET A 37 -4.21 7.44 22.23
CA MET A 37 -4.59 8.14 21.00
C MET A 37 -4.36 7.23 19.79
N ILE A 38 -5.37 7.10 18.93
CA ILE A 38 -5.32 6.26 17.74
C ILE A 38 -4.95 7.14 16.55
N TYR A 39 -3.96 6.73 15.75
CA TYR A 39 -3.56 7.40 14.53
C TYR A 39 -3.79 6.47 13.36
N PHE A 40 -4.37 7.00 12.28
CA PHE A 40 -4.69 6.22 11.11
C PHE A 40 -4.62 7.06 9.85
N THR A 41 -4.41 6.42 8.71
CA THR A 41 -4.39 7.07 7.41
C THR A 41 -5.69 6.83 6.67
N GLU A 42 -6.06 7.80 5.85
CA GLU A 42 -6.99 7.59 4.75
C GLU A 42 -6.20 7.71 3.45
N ALA A 43 -6.07 6.62 2.70
CA ALA A 43 -5.32 6.60 1.44
C ALA A 43 -5.93 7.54 0.40
N SER A 44 -7.27 7.57 0.32
CA SER A 44 -8.00 8.46 -0.55
C SER A 44 -9.40 8.75 0.02
N TYR A 45 -9.74 10.03 0.16
CA TYR A 45 -11.12 10.43 0.42
C TYR A 45 -12.03 10.31 -0.81
N LYS A 46 -11.47 10.05 -2.00
CA LYS A 46 -12.19 10.01 -3.28
C LYS A 46 -12.49 8.59 -3.75
N TYR A 47 -11.50 7.69 -3.71
CA TYR A 47 -11.61 6.31 -4.19
C TYR A 47 -11.57 5.33 -3.01
N SER A 48 -12.27 4.21 -3.14
CA SER A 48 -12.21 3.07 -2.21
C SER A 48 -11.25 2.00 -2.72
N LEU A 49 -10.96 1.00 -1.88
CA LEU A 49 -10.04 -0.09 -2.20
C LEU A 49 -10.24 -0.73 -3.58
N PRO A 50 -11.44 -1.14 -4.04
CA PRO A 50 -11.59 -1.73 -5.38
C PRO A 50 -11.17 -0.81 -6.54
N ASN A 51 -11.17 0.50 -6.30
CA ASN A 51 -10.88 1.55 -7.28
C ASN A 51 -9.55 2.27 -7.00
N PHE A 52 -8.71 1.72 -6.12
CA PHE A 52 -7.47 2.37 -5.66
C PHE A 52 -6.56 2.82 -6.80
N ILE A 53 -6.50 2.03 -7.88
CA ILE A 53 -5.63 2.29 -9.01
C ILE A 53 -5.98 3.61 -9.73
N PHE A 54 -7.25 4.05 -9.66
CA PHE A 54 -7.65 5.34 -10.21
C PHE A 54 -7.14 6.52 -9.38
N ASP A 55 -6.89 6.35 -8.09
CA ASP A 55 -6.24 7.39 -7.28
C ASP A 55 -4.79 7.59 -7.73
N VAL A 56 -4.06 6.47 -7.90
CA VAL A 56 -2.68 6.45 -8.42
C VAL A 56 -2.62 7.07 -9.82
N PHE A 57 -3.55 6.70 -10.71
CA PHE A 57 -3.60 7.27 -12.05
C PHE A 57 -4.02 8.74 -12.05
N GLU A 58 -4.91 9.17 -11.17
CA GLU A 58 -5.28 10.57 -11.07
C GLU A 58 -4.10 11.41 -10.55
N GLY A 59 -3.27 10.84 -9.66
CA GLY A 59 -2.06 11.48 -9.15
C GLY A 59 -2.35 12.82 -8.49
N LYS A 60 -3.50 12.90 -7.79
CA LYS A 60 -3.87 14.01 -6.94
C LYS A 60 -3.77 13.58 -5.47
N PRO A 61 -3.47 14.50 -4.56
CA PRO A 61 -3.19 14.14 -3.19
C PRO A 61 -4.47 14.01 -2.37
N HIS A 62 -5.23 12.93 -2.54
CA HIS A 62 -6.49 12.71 -1.80
C HIS A 62 -6.32 12.06 -0.43
N GLY A 63 -5.09 11.81 0.00
CA GLY A 63 -4.80 11.13 1.26
C GLY A 63 -4.74 12.09 2.44
N SER A 64 -4.89 11.53 3.65
CA SER A 64 -4.75 12.28 4.89
C SER A 64 -4.24 11.41 6.05
N LEU A 65 -3.59 12.06 7.03
CA LEU A 65 -3.30 11.49 8.34
C LEU A 65 -4.34 12.00 9.33
N LEU A 66 -4.91 11.10 10.11
CA LEU A 66 -5.97 11.39 11.07
C LEU A 66 -5.60 10.88 12.47
N SER A 67 -6.24 11.44 13.47
CA SER A 67 -6.29 10.88 14.82
C SER A 67 -7.72 10.67 15.28
N PHE A 68 -7.89 9.69 16.17
CA PHE A 68 -9.12 9.47 16.92
C PHE A 68 -8.80 9.38 18.41
N ASP A 69 -9.48 10.23 19.18
CA ASP A 69 -9.40 10.23 20.63
C ASP A 69 -10.52 9.36 21.21
N PRO A 70 -10.21 8.21 21.84
CA PRO A 70 -11.23 7.33 22.39
C PRO A 70 -12.01 7.92 23.58
N ILE A 71 -11.47 8.94 24.26
CA ILE A 71 -12.11 9.60 25.40
C ILE A 71 -13.17 10.59 24.91
N THR A 72 -12.79 11.48 24.00
CA THR A 72 -13.70 12.50 23.45
C THR A 72 -14.55 11.98 22.29
N LYS A 73 -14.20 10.80 21.74
CA LYS A 73 -14.77 10.20 20.52
C LYS A 73 -14.64 11.13 19.30
N GLU A 74 -13.63 11.99 19.28
CA GLU A 74 -13.40 12.97 18.22
C GLU A 74 -12.38 12.46 17.19
N THR A 75 -12.72 12.56 15.90
CA THR A 75 -11.79 12.33 14.79
C THR A 75 -11.30 13.66 14.21
N LYS A 76 -9.98 13.81 14.06
CA LYS A 76 -9.34 15.00 13.50
C LYS A 76 -8.46 14.65 12.32
N ILE A 77 -8.44 15.52 11.32
CA ILE A 77 -7.44 15.47 10.25
C ILE A 77 -6.22 16.28 10.71
N LEU A 78 -5.08 15.61 10.80
CA LEU A 78 -3.80 16.21 11.20
C LEU A 78 -3.03 16.73 10.01
N VAL A 79 -3.07 15.98 8.89
CA VAL A 79 -2.35 16.30 7.66
C VAL A 79 -3.25 16.00 6.47
N ARG A 80 -3.32 16.95 5.53
CA ARG A 80 -4.06 16.83 4.27
C ARG A 80 -3.12 16.73 3.10
N ASP A 81 -3.71 16.51 1.93
CA ASP A 81 -3.02 16.60 0.66
C ASP A 81 -1.80 15.67 0.60
N LEU A 82 -2.03 14.41 1.02
CA LEU A 82 -1.05 13.34 0.91
C LEU A 82 -1.30 12.51 -0.35
N TYR A 83 -0.23 12.06 -1.01
CA TYR A 83 -0.32 11.22 -2.20
C TYR A 83 -0.42 9.74 -1.81
N PHE A 84 -1.65 9.24 -1.70
CA PHE A 84 -1.96 7.85 -1.33
C PHE A 84 -1.32 7.49 0.03
N ALA A 85 -1.90 8.02 1.11
CA ALA A 85 -1.41 7.84 2.48
C ALA A 85 -1.69 6.42 2.98
N ASN A 86 -0.64 5.63 3.18
CA ASN A 86 -0.75 4.19 3.39
C ASN A 86 -0.32 3.82 4.82
N GLY A 87 0.82 3.14 5.04
CA GLY A 87 1.24 2.74 6.38
C GLY A 87 1.43 3.89 7.36
N VAL A 88 1.17 3.62 8.64
CA VAL A 88 1.37 4.54 9.77
C VAL A 88 1.91 3.79 10.99
N GLN A 89 2.81 4.43 11.72
CA GLN A 89 3.47 3.89 12.90
C GLN A 89 3.85 5.03 13.85
N ILE A 90 3.49 4.93 15.13
CA ILE A 90 3.99 5.81 16.18
C ILE A 90 5.48 5.56 16.37
N SER A 91 6.25 6.64 16.50
CA SER A 91 7.69 6.53 16.72
C SER A 91 8.02 5.87 18.07
N ALA A 92 9.17 5.21 18.14
CA ALA A 92 9.65 4.54 19.35
C ALA A 92 9.68 5.47 20.59
N ASP A 93 10.02 6.75 20.39
CA ASP A 93 10.03 7.79 21.42
C ASP A 93 8.64 8.39 21.73
N GLN A 94 7.60 8.03 20.98
CA GLN A 94 6.21 8.51 21.07
C GLN A 94 6.00 9.99 20.71
N ILE A 95 7.03 10.69 20.25
CA ILE A 95 6.98 12.14 19.97
C ILE A 95 6.46 12.43 18.56
N SER A 96 6.48 11.43 17.67
CA SER A 96 6.11 11.57 16.27
C SER A 96 5.19 10.44 15.77
N VAL A 97 4.47 10.72 14.70
CA VAL A 97 3.72 9.74 13.91
C VAL A 97 4.38 9.64 12.54
N ILE A 98 4.90 8.47 12.19
CA ILE A 98 5.49 8.20 10.88
C ILE A 98 4.39 7.70 9.96
N PHE A 99 4.29 8.25 8.75
CA PHE A 99 3.35 7.80 7.72
C PHE A 99 4.00 7.79 6.34
N CYS A 100 3.52 6.92 5.45
CA CYS A 100 4.09 6.73 4.11
C CYS A 100 3.15 7.18 2.98
N GLU A 101 3.73 7.81 1.95
CA GLU A 101 3.05 8.21 0.73
C GLU A 101 3.49 7.28 -0.42
N THR A 102 2.62 6.35 -0.81
CA THR A 102 2.94 5.24 -1.73
C THR A 102 3.43 5.75 -3.08
N VAL A 103 2.72 6.72 -3.67
CA VAL A 103 3.04 7.26 -5.00
C VAL A 103 4.33 8.08 -4.99
N MET A 104 4.63 8.71 -3.85
CA MET A 104 5.79 9.57 -3.68
C MET A 104 7.05 8.83 -3.24
N ARG A 105 6.93 7.53 -2.90
CA ARG A 105 8.04 6.67 -2.45
C ARG A 105 8.80 7.29 -1.26
N ARG A 106 8.05 7.76 -0.28
CA ARG A 106 8.61 8.39 0.92
C ARG A 106 7.75 8.14 2.15
N CYS A 107 8.33 8.40 3.31
CA CYS A 107 7.64 8.51 4.58
C CYS A 107 8.06 9.80 5.30
N LYS A 108 7.16 10.38 6.08
CA LYS A 108 7.34 11.63 6.85
C LYS A 108 6.98 11.42 8.32
N LYS A 109 7.48 12.29 9.18
CA LYS A 109 7.09 12.41 10.59
C LYS A 109 6.13 13.58 10.76
N TYR A 110 5.01 13.35 11.44
CA TYR A 110 4.20 14.40 12.05
C TYR A 110 4.57 14.50 13.53
N ILE A 111 5.01 15.67 13.98
CA ILE A 111 5.39 15.90 15.37
C ILE A 111 4.11 16.07 16.20
N ARG A 112 3.85 15.14 17.14
CA ARG A 112 2.61 15.13 17.95
C ARG A 112 2.75 15.81 19.30
N GLU A 113 3.98 15.98 19.79
CA GLU A 113 4.27 16.57 21.10
C GLU A 113 5.46 17.54 21.04
N GLY A 114 5.54 18.45 22.02
CA GLY A 114 6.63 19.42 22.16
C GLY A 114 6.46 20.71 21.34
N GLU A 115 7.50 21.55 21.30
CA GLU A 115 7.44 22.90 20.73
C GLU A 115 7.12 22.93 19.23
N LYS A 116 7.47 21.84 18.52
CA LYS A 116 7.23 21.67 17.09
C LYS A 116 5.93 20.92 16.77
N GLN A 117 5.04 20.72 17.75
CA GLN A 117 3.78 20.02 17.53
C GLN A 117 3.03 20.57 16.30
N GLY A 118 2.52 19.65 15.47
CA GLY A 118 1.80 19.99 14.23
C GLY A 118 2.70 20.14 13.00
N THR A 119 4.02 20.11 13.14
CA THR A 119 4.94 20.24 12.00
C THR A 119 5.25 18.89 11.35
N LEU A 120 5.70 18.96 10.09
CA LEU A 120 6.13 17.79 9.32
C LEU A 120 7.65 17.81 9.14
N GLU A 121 8.27 16.65 9.34
CA GLU A 121 9.69 16.43 9.07
C GLU A 121 9.84 15.25 8.08
N SER A 122 10.90 15.26 7.26
CA SER A 122 11.21 14.11 6.43
C SER A 122 11.69 12.95 7.32
N PHE A 123 11.33 11.72 6.94
CA PHE A 123 11.84 10.52 7.57
C PHE A 123 12.67 9.70 6.60
N ALA A 124 12.03 9.19 5.54
CA ALA A 124 12.69 8.38 4.54
C ALA A 124 12.23 8.82 3.14
N ASP A 125 13.15 9.31 2.32
CA ASP A 125 12.88 9.74 0.95
C ASP A 125 13.52 8.78 -0.06
N ASN A 126 13.00 8.78 -1.29
CA ASN A 126 13.52 7.99 -2.41
C ASN A 126 13.62 6.48 -2.12
N LEU A 127 12.57 5.95 -1.50
CA LEU A 127 12.49 4.53 -1.18
C LEU A 127 12.62 3.66 -2.45
N PRO A 128 13.24 2.47 -2.32
CA PRO A 128 13.52 1.57 -3.44
C PRO A 128 12.27 0.87 -3.98
N GLY A 129 11.09 1.20 -3.44
CA GLY A 129 9.78 0.64 -3.76
C GLY A 129 8.68 1.65 -3.40
N MET A 130 7.46 1.34 -3.85
CA MET A 130 6.25 2.04 -3.39
C MET A 130 5.91 1.54 -1.97
N PRO A 131 6.04 2.38 -0.92
CA PRO A 131 5.82 1.94 0.45
C PRO A 131 4.35 1.65 0.71
N ASP A 132 4.13 0.66 1.56
CA ASP A 132 2.85 0.18 2.04
C ASP A 132 2.84 0.33 3.57
N ASN A 133 2.55 -0.74 4.32
CA ASN A 133 2.66 -0.78 5.78
C ASN A 133 4.09 -0.58 6.31
N ILE A 134 4.18 0.08 7.48
CA ILE A 134 5.41 0.30 8.25
C ILE A 134 5.23 -0.19 9.69
N ARG A 135 6.19 -0.96 10.22
CA ARG A 135 6.11 -1.53 11.58
C ARG A 135 7.44 -1.41 12.32
N TYR A 136 7.40 -0.97 13.58
CA TYR A 136 8.58 -0.94 14.45
C TYR A 136 8.85 -2.34 15.03
N ASP A 137 10.12 -2.76 15.08
CA ASP A 137 10.49 -4.10 15.56
C ASP A 137 10.83 -4.19 17.05
N ASP A 138 10.67 -3.11 17.81
CA ASP A 138 11.11 -2.97 19.20
C ASP A 138 12.63 -3.08 19.43
N GLU A 139 13.42 -3.24 18.36
CA GLU A 139 14.88 -3.46 18.36
C GLU A 139 15.64 -2.33 17.63
N GLY A 140 14.97 -1.24 17.29
CA GLY A 140 15.57 -0.03 16.72
C GLY A 140 15.42 0.12 15.21
N HIS A 141 14.61 -0.73 14.55
CA HIS A 141 14.32 -0.58 13.13
C HIS A 141 12.83 -0.49 12.84
N TYR A 142 12.51 0.22 11.76
CA TYR A 142 11.22 0.15 11.13
C TYR A 142 11.32 -0.68 9.86
N TRP A 143 10.36 -1.58 9.69
CA TRP A 143 10.21 -2.42 8.51
C TRP A 143 9.11 -1.85 7.63
N ILE A 144 9.46 -1.53 6.39
CA ILE A 144 8.56 -0.97 5.38
C ILE A 144 8.33 -2.03 4.31
N ALA A 145 7.06 -2.37 4.09
CA ALA A 145 6.67 -3.20 2.95
C ALA A 145 6.67 -2.40 1.65
N PHE A 146 7.13 -3.02 0.57
CA PHE A 146 7.11 -2.46 -0.77
C PHE A 146 6.22 -3.31 -1.67
N SER A 147 5.15 -2.70 -2.20
CA SER A 147 4.22 -3.37 -3.11
C SER A 147 4.83 -3.64 -4.50
N THR A 148 5.68 -2.72 -4.97
CA THR A 148 6.40 -2.86 -6.23
C THR A 148 7.68 -2.02 -6.24
N SER A 149 8.70 -2.50 -6.94
CA SER A 149 9.89 -1.71 -7.24
C SER A 149 9.62 -0.67 -8.35
N PRO A 150 10.39 0.44 -8.42
CA PRO A 150 10.43 1.34 -9.56
C PRO A 150 10.79 0.58 -10.82
N LYS A 151 10.00 0.78 -11.87
CA LYS A 151 10.25 0.23 -13.20
C LYS A 151 10.10 1.33 -14.24
N PRO A 152 10.79 1.24 -15.38
CA PRO A 152 10.72 2.27 -16.42
C PRO A 152 9.29 2.60 -16.86
N TYR A 153 8.41 1.60 -16.92
CA TYR A 153 7.01 1.82 -17.28
C TYR A 153 6.22 2.61 -16.21
N TRP A 154 6.49 2.39 -14.92
CA TRP A 154 5.90 3.16 -13.84
C TRP A 154 6.45 4.59 -13.83
N ASP A 155 7.77 4.75 -14.01
CA ASP A 155 8.39 6.08 -14.08
C ASP A 155 7.82 6.91 -15.24
N ILE A 156 7.58 6.27 -16.40
CA ILE A 156 6.93 6.88 -17.56
C ILE A 156 5.48 7.24 -17.25
N ALA A 157 4.69 6.32 -16.69
CA ALA A 157 3.29 6.58 -16.35
C ALA A 157 3.15 7.73 -15.33
N LEU A 158 3.94 7.72 -14.25
CA LEU A 158 3.91 8.76 -13.23
C LEU A 158 4.34 10.13 -13.79
N ARG A 159 5.33 10.15 -14.70
CA ARG A 159 5.81 11.38 -15.35
C ARG A 159 4.81 12.01 -16.30
N TYR A 160 3.98 11.22 -16.97
CA TYR A 160 3.14 11.71 -18.07
C TYR A 160 1.64 11.49 -17.79
N PRO A 161 0.90 12.55 -17.42
CA PRO A 161 -0.55 12.49 -17.15
C PRO A 161 -1.38 11.84 -18.27
N PHE A 162 -1.05 12.12 -19.53
CA PHE A 162 -1.78 11.55 -20.68
C PHE A 162 -1.64 10.02 -20.77
N ILE A 163 -0.52 9.46 -20.32
CA ILE A 163 -0.31 8.00 -20.26
C ILE A 163 -1.21 7.42 -19.17
N ARG A 164 -1.27 8.05 -17.99
CA ARG A 164 -2.19 7.64 -16.91
C ARG A 164 -3.66 7.72 -17.34
N LYS A 165 -4.05 8.72 -18.14
CA LYS A 165 -5.41 8.79 -18.70
C LYS A 165 -5.70 7.60 -19.62
N GLY A 166 -4.76 7.26 -20.51
CA GLY A 166 -4.87 6.06 -21.34
C GLY A 166 -4.98 4.77 -20.51
N LEU A 167 -4.15 4.61 -19.48
CA LEU A 167 -4.20 3.46 -18.58
C LEU A 167 -5.52 3.38 -17.79
N ALA A 168 -6.08 4.51 -17.37
CA ALA A 168 -7.38 4.56 -16.70
C ALA A 168 -8.52 4.12 -17.62
N ILE A 169 -8.51 4.55 -18.88
CA ILE A 169 -9.49 4.12 -19.89
C ILE A 169 -9.36 2.61 -20.14
N ILE A 170 -8.14 2.11 -20.37
CA ILE A 170 -7.89 0.67 -20.53
C ILE A 170 -8.41 -0.10 -19.32
N THR A 171 -8.09 0.36 -18.11
CA THR A 171 -8.52 -0.28 -16.87
C THR A 171 -10.04 -0.32 -16.74
N ARG A 172 -10.74 0.73 -17.17
CA ARG A 172 -12.20 0.83 -17.12
C ARG A 172 -12.92 -0.12 -18.08
N TYR A 173 -12.37 -0.35 -19.27
CA TYR A 173 -13.07 -1.08 -20.34
C TYR A 173 -12.51 -2.47 -20.64
N ILE A 174 -11.21 -2.69 -20.42
CA ILE A 174 -10.50 -3.93 -20.79
C ILE A 174 -10.07 -4.68 -19.52
N GLY A 175 -9.77 -3.94 -18.46
CA GLY A 175 -9.27 -4.47 -17.20
C GLY A 175 -7.86 -3.97 -16.89
N ARG A 176 -7.47 -4.10 -15.61
CA ARG A 176 -6.19 -3.59 -15.13
C ARG A 176 -5.04 -4.48 -15.60
N PRO A 177 -4.00 -3.92 -16.25
CA PRO A 177 -2.78 -4.65 -16.51
C PRO A 177 -2.02 -4.90 -15.19
N HIS A 178 -1.58 -6.13 -14.96
CA HIS A 178 -0.67 -6.43 -13.84
C HIS A 178 0.70 -5.80 -14.09
N MET A 179 1.05 -4.83 -13.26
CA MET A 179 2.25 -4.00 -13.39
C MET A 179 3.16 -4.10 -12.15
N GLU A 180 2.72 -4.80 -11.11
CA GLU A 180 3.41 -4.97 -9.84
C GLU A 180 4.47 -6.07 -9.96
N LYS A 181 5.73 -5.73 -9.65
CA LYS A 181 6.84 -6.68 -9.64
C LYS A 181 7.85 -6.32 -8.57
N ASN A 182 8.58 -7.32 -8.07
CA ASN A 182 9.65 -7.16 -7.10
C ASN A 182 9.16 -6.44 -5.83
N GLY A 183 8.09 -6.96 -5.24
CA GLY A 183 7.72 -6.60 -3.87
C GLY A 183 8.80 -7.05 -2.88
N GLY A 184 8.80 -6.45 -1.69
CA GLY A 184 9.88 -6.68 -0.74
C GLY A 184 9.70 -5.96 0.59
N LEU A 185 10.75 -5.98 1.40
CA LEU A 185 10.83 -5.34 2.71
C LEU A 185 12.09 -4.47 2.79
N GLY A 186 11.98 -3.27 3.33
CA GLY A 186 13.11 -2.42 3.68
C GLY A 186 13.18 -2.22 5.19
N ALA A 187 14.35 -2.43 5.79
CA ALA A 187 14.61 -2.01 7.16
C ALA A 187 15.21 -0.60 7.13
N VAL A 188 14.66 0.31 7.93
CA VAL A 188 15.18 1.66 8.15
C VAL A 188 15.49 1.87 9.63
N ASP A 189 16.52 2.63 9.95
CA ASP A 189 16.84 2.99 11.35
C ASP A 189 15.88 4.07 11.91
N LEU A 190 16.11 4.51 13.14
CA LEU A 190 15.26 5.51 13.83
C LEU A 190 15.30 6.91 13.18
N GLU A 191 16.36 7.17 12.42
CA GLU A 191 16.59 8.37 11.64
C GLU A 191 15.99 8.29 10.24
N GLY A 192 15.59 7.09 9.78
CA GLY A 192 14.94 6.84 8.49
C GLY A 192 15.90 6.48 7.36
N ASN A 193 17.16 6.16 7.69
CA ASN A 193 18.11 5.66 6.72
C ASN A 193 17.83 4.19 6.43
N LEU A 194 17.76 3.83 5.15
CA LEU A 194 17.62 2.44 4.70
C LEU A 194 18.90 1.64 5.04
N VAL A 195 18.77 0.68 5.95
CA VAL A 195 19.87 -0.18 6.41
C VAL A 195 19.89 -1.54 5.72
N ALA A 196 18.73 -2.04 5.29
CA ALA A 196 18.62 -3.26 4.49
C ALA A 196 17.43 -3.20 3.53
N HIS A 197 17.52 -3.89 2.40
CA HIS A 197 16.43 -4.02 1.43
C HIS A 197 16.41 -5.42 0.83
N TYR A 198 15.33 -6.13 1.08
CA TYR A 198 15.05 -7.49 0.64
C TYR A 198 13.97 -7.45 -0.43
N TYR A 199 14.16 -8.15 -1.55
CA TYR A 199 13.16 -8.22 -2.62
C TYR A 199 13.12 -9.63 -3.20
N ASP A 200 11.94 -10.09 -3.61
CA ASP A 200 11.81 -11.36 -4.33
C ASP A 200 11.73 -11.10 -5.86
N PRO A 201 12.68 -11.61 -6.66
CA PRO A 201 12.66 -11.49 -8.11
C PRO A 201 11.66 -12.42 -8.82
N LYS A 202 11.03 -13.41 -8.14
CA LYS A 202 10.18 -14.42 -8.77
C LYS A 202 8.70 -14.19 -8.52
N LEU A 203 8.09 -13.42 -9.43
CA LEU A 203 6.74 -13.64 -9.96
C LEU A 203 6.57 -12.85 -11.28
N SER A 204 6.68 -13.53 -12.43
CA SER A 204 6.00 -13.14 -13.68
C SER A 204 6.02 -14.23 -14.76
N MET A 205 4.85 -14.46 -15.37
CA MET A 205 4.57 -15.01 -16.72
C MET A 205 5.47 -16.13 -17.29
N ILE A 206 4.96 -17.37 -17.29
CA ILE A 206 5.25 -18.39 -18.32
C ILE A 206 4.14 -18.30 -19.38
N SER A 207 4.45 -18.21 -20.67
CA SER A 207 3.43 -18.18 -21.75
C SER A 207 3.63 -19.21 -22.87
N VAL A 208 4.17 -20.40 -22.57
CA VAL A 208 4.48 -21.51 -23.51
C VAL A 208 5.88 -21.43 -24.16
N GLY A 209 6.53 -22.60 -24.29
CA GLY A 209 7.68 -22.82 -25.16
C GLY A 209 7.42 -23.99 -26.09
N ASN A 210 7.68 -23.83 -27.39
CA ASN A 210 7.80 -24.94 -28.34
C ASN A 210 8.65 -24.52 -29.55
N LYS A 211 9.42 -25.48 -30.07
CA LYS A 211 10.18 -25.40 -31.32
C LYS A 211 9.60 -26.43 -32.29
N ILE A 212 9.21 -26.03 -33.50
CA ILE A 212 8.80 -26.97 -34.56
C ILE A 212 9.42 -26.58 -35.91
N GLY A 213 10.38 -27.39 -36.37
CA GLY A 213 10.69 -27.58 -37.80
C GLY A 213 11.23 -26.41 -38.62
N ASN A 214 11.12 -26.55 -39.96
CA ASN A 214 11.79 -25.74 -41.00
C ASN A 214 10.87 -25.24 -42.15
N TYR A 215 9.54 -25.17 -42.00
CA TYR A 215 8.65 -24.70 -43.08
C TYR A 215 7.50 -23.82 -42.58
N LEU A 216 7.26 -22.71 -43.30
CA LEU A 216 6.17 -21.76 -43.08
C LEU A 216 5.33 -21.68 -44.37
N TYR A 217 4.00 -21.83 -44.26
CA TYR A 217 3.05 -21.51 -45.32
C TYR A 217 2.17 -20.34 -44.85
N PRO A 218 2.17 -19.18 -45.54
CA PRO A 218 1.18 -18.14 -45.29
C PRO A 218 -0.06 -18.36 -46.17
N LEU A 219 -1.24 -18.32 -45.57
CA LEU A 219 -2.51 -18.01 -46.23
C LEU A 219 -3.04 -16.72 -45.61
N VAL A 220 -3.31 -15.73 -46.46
CA VAL A 220 -3.84 -14.41 -46.10
C VAL A 220 -5.26 -14.33 -46.66
N ASP A 221 -6.22 -14.02 -45.80
CA ASP A 221 -7.58 -13.67 -46.20
C ASP A 221 -7.77 -12.15 -46.09
N TYR A 222 -8.25 -11.52 -47.16
CA TYR A 222 -8.48 -10.09 -47.25
C TYR A 222 -9.95 -9.79 -47.01
N ALA A 223 -10.29 -9.29 -45.81
CA ALA A 223 -11.62 -8.73 -45.55
C ALA A 223 -11.57 -7.49 -44.63
N LEU A 224 -12.20 -6.40 -45.12
CA LEU A 224 -12.59 -5.13 -44.47
C LEU A 224 -11.54 -4.02 -44.25
N HIS A 225 -11.32 -3.22 -45.29
CA HIS A 225 -10.64 -1.92 -45.24
C HIS A 225 -11.47 -0.76 -44.66
N VAL A 226 -12.23 -0.98 -43.57
CA VAL A 226 -12.87 0.12 -42.82
C VAL A 226 -12.36 0.23 -41.37
N ALA A 227 -11.57 -0.72 -40.88
CA ALA A 227 -11.40 -0.91 -39.44
C ALA A 227 -10.32 -0.09 -38.68
N PRO A 228 -9.17 0.36 -39.23
CA PRO A 228 -8.15 1.02 -38.39
C PRO A 228 -8.48 2.48 -38.08
N ILE A 229 -8.99 3.23 -39.07
CA ILE A 229 -9.26 4.67 -38.92
C ILE A 229 -10.49 4.86 -38.04
N VAL A 230 -11.57 4.08 -38.24
CA VAL A 230 -12.76 4.15 -37.40
C VAL A 230 -12.42 3.74 -35.96
N PHE A 231 -11.60 2.71 -35.77
CA PHE A 231 -11.10 2.33 -34.46
C PHE A 231 -10.23 3.42 -33.82
N ALA A 232 -9.30 4.02 -34.56
CA ALA A 232 -8.46 5.10 -34.06
C ALA A 232 -9.28 6.35 -33.70
N VAL A 233 -10.26 6.73 -34.54
CA VAL A 233 -11.19 7.83 -34.26
C VAL A 233 -12.04 7.50 -33.03
N ALA A 234 -12.55 6.27 -32.91
CA ALA A 234 -13.29 5.85 -31.72
C ALA A 234 -12.43 5.92 -30.45
N VAL A 235 -11.17 5.48 -30.50
CA VAL A 235 -10.22 5.58 -29.37
C VAL A 235 -9.93 7.05 -29.01
N VAL A 236 -9.74 7.92 -30.00
CA VAL A 236 -9.51 9.36 -29.76
C VAL A 236 -10.76 10.02 -29.16
N LEU A 237 -11.96 9.72 -29.69
CA LEU A 237 -13.21 10.23 -29.17
C LEU A 237 -13.47 9.74 -27.75
N LEU A 238 -13.23 8.45 -27.47
CA LEU A 238 -13.30 7.89 -26.12
C LEU A 238 -12.33 8.62 -25.18
N TYR A 239 -11.08 8.85 -25.61
CA TYR A 239 -10.09 9.57 -24.81
C TYR A 239 -10.48 11.03 -24.53
N GLN A 240 -11.04 11.73 -25.51
CA GLN A 240 -11.48 13.12 -25.36
C GLN A 240 -12.75 13.24 -24.51
N ALA A 241 -13.69 12.30 -24.64
CA ALA A 241 -14.93 12.28 -23.88
C ALA A 241 -14.75 11.81 -22.44
N ASP A 242 -13.69 11.04 -22.14
CA ASP A 242 -13.45 10.54 -20.79
C ASP A 242 -13.13 11.69 -19.81
N PRO A 243 -13.91 11.86 -18.73
CA PRO A 243 -13.75 12.98 -17.80
C PRO A 243 -12.58 12.77 -16.82
N PHE A 244 -11.88 11.63 -16.87
CA PHE A 244 -10.74 11.37 -16.02
C PHE A 244 -9.59 12.31 -16.36
N ASP A 245 -9.13 13.07 -15.37
CA ASP A 245 -8.15 14.14 -15.53
C ASP A 245 -6.98 13.98 -14.55
N PRO A 246 -5.94 13.22 -14.97
CA PRO A 246 -4.71 13.06 -14.20
C PRO A 246 -3.97 14.38 -14.00
N ALA A 247 -3.62 14.70 -12.76
CA ALA A 247 -2.75 15.83 -12.45
C ALA A 247 -1.27 15.47 -12.65
N SER A 248 -0.45 16.46 -12.98
CA SER A 248 1.01 16.32 -12.94
C SER A 248 1.48 16.12 -11.50
N LEU A 249 2.30 15.09 -11.27
CA LEU A 249 2.96 14.88 -9.98
C LEU A 249 4.12 15.88 -9.82
N PRO A 250 4.49 16.26 -8.58
CA PRO A 250 5.58 17.19 -8.32
C PRO A 250 6.93 16.54 -8.67
N ALA A 251 7.37 16.72 -9.90
CA ALA A 251 8.52 16.01 -10.48
C ALA A 251 9.84 16.24 -9.74
N HIS A 252 10.01 17.40 -9.09
CA HIS A 252 11.20 17.72 -8.30
C HIS A 252 11.29 16.88 -7.00
N GLU A 253 10.14 16.50 -6.43
CA GLU A 253 10.08 15.61 -5.26
C GLU A 253 10.32 14.16 -5.66
N LEU A 254 9.90 13.75 -6.86
CA LEU A 254 10.10 12.39 -7.39
C LEU A 254 11.52 12.13 -7.92
N THR A 255 12.29 13.19 -8.24
CA THR A 255 13.60 13.09 -8.91
C THR A 255 14.78 13.42 -8.01
N ASN A 256 14.58 13.61 -6.70
CA ASN A 256 15.66 13.97 -5.80
C ASN A 256 16.69 12.82 -5.72
N LYS A 257 17.89 13.04 -6.25
CA LYS A 257 18.83 12.00 -6.72
C LYS A 257 19.60 11.23 -5.63
N LYS A 258 19.25 11.34 -4.36
CA LYS A 258 19.87 10.50 -3.32
C LYS A 258 19.16 9.15 -3.32
N VAL A 259 19.56 8.27 -4.24
CA VAL A 259 19.28 6.84 -4.09
C VAL A 259 19.96 6.42 -2.79
N PRO A 260 19.22 5.92 -1.77
CA PRO A 260 19.84 5.46 -0.56
C PRO A 260 20.88 4.40 -0.92
N THR A 261 22.14 4.65 -0.57
CA THR A 261 23.25 3.71 -0.74
C THR A 261 23.19 2.63 0.35
N ALA A 262 22.02 2.03 0.55
CA ALA A 262 21.95 0.82 1.35
C ALA A 262 22.66 -0.28 0.56
N THR A 263 23.49 -1.08 1.23
CA THR A 263 24.01 -2.30 0.64
C THR A 263 22.79 -3.11 0.18
N LYS A 264 22.65 -3.33 -1.14
CA LYS A 264 21.62 -4.24 -1.66
C LYS A 264 21.97 -5.64 -1.17
N ILE A 265 21.47 -6.02 -0.02
CA ILE A 265 21.64 -7.37 0.50
C ILE A 265 20.60 -8.25 -0.20
N ASN A 266 20.94 -8.70 -1.42
CA ASN A 266 20.32 -9.90 -1.98
C ASN A 266 20.91 -11.13 -1.27
N SER A 267 20.75 -11.17 0.04
CA SER A 267 20.85 -12.43 0.77
C SER A 267 19.59 -13.18 0.41
N GLY A 268 19.66 -14.48 0.23
CA GLY A 268 18.47 -15.30 0.10
C GLY A 268 17.59 -15.26 1.35
N VAL A 269 17.55 -14.21 2.18
CA VAL A 269 16.72 -14.11 3.38
C VAL A 269 15.25 -14.31 3.07
N LEU A 270 14.72 -13.89 1.91
CA LEU A 270 13.35 -14.28 1.49
C LEU A 270 13.23 -15.74 1.02
N LYS A 271 14.34 -16.38 0.62
CA LYS A 271 14.42 -17.82 0.32
C LYS A 271 14.68 -18.68 1.56
N GLU A 272 15.30 -18.10 2.58
CA GLU A 272 15.62 -18.70 3.89
C GLU A 272 14.55 -18.36 4.93
N SER A 273 13.70 -17.35 4.67
CA SER A 273 12.51 -17.07 5.45
C SER A 273 11.48 -18.15 5.17
N GLU A 274 10.93 -18.70 6.24
CA GLU A 274 9.85 -19.64 6.14
C GLU A 274 8.54 -18.91 5.86
N PHE A 275 7.83 -19.32 4.81
CA PHE A 275 6.45 -18.87 4.60
C PHE A 275 5.55 -19.53 5.64
N ILE A 276 5.29 -18.82 6.73
CA ILE A 276 4.37 -19.28 7.78
C ILE A 276 2.92 -19.19 7.27
N VAL A 277 2.10 -20.19 7.62
CA VAL A 277 0.65 -20.25 7.33
C VAL A 277 0.24 -20.03 5.86
N SER A 278 1.15 -20.30 4.92
CA SER A 278 0.91 -20.12 3.48
C SER A 278 -0.30 -20.92 3.00
N GLY A 279 -1.21 -20.26 2.27
CA GLY A 279 -2.46 -20.85 1.81
C GLY A 279 -3.58 -20.97 2.86
N GLN A 280 -3.31 -20.65 4.13
CA GLN A 280 -4.31 -20.66 5.21
C GLN A 280 -4.93 -19.26 5.45
N VAL A 281 -4.25 -18.21 4.99
CA VAL A 281 -4.66 -16.81 5.13
C VAL A 281 -4.84 -16.21 3.73
N PHE A 282 -6.03 -15.64 3.45
CA PHE A 282 -6.37 -15.12 2.14
C PHE A 282 -6.17 -13.61 2.06
N GLY A 283 -5.16 -13.18 1.30
CA GLY A 283 -4.85 -11.76 1.07
C GLY A 283 -4.59 -10.97 2.37
N PRO A 284 -3.63 -11.41 3.22
CA PRO A 284 -3.24 -10.63 4.40
C PRO A 284 -2.73 -9.25 3.98
N GLU A 285 -3.08 -8.22 4.74
CA GLU A 285 -2.63 -6.83 4.48
C GLU A 285 -1.64 -6.35 5.53
N ASP A 286 -1.96 -6.56 6.81
CA ASP A 286 -1.14 -6.13 7.94
C ASP A 286 -1.12 -7.20 9.03
N VAL A 287 -0.19 -7.05 9.98
CA VAL A 287 0.03 -7.99 11.06
C VAL A 287 0.39 -7.29 12.37
N ALA A 288 -0.24 -7.73 13.46
CA ALA A 288 0.14 -7.33 14.82
C ALA A 288 0.48 -8.59 15.65
N TYR A 289 1.62 -8.58 16.33
CA TYR A 289 2.07 -9.70 17.17
C TYR A 289 2.08 -9.36 18.65
N GLU A 290 1.31 -10.08 19.46
CA GLU A 290 1.29 -9.94 20.92
C GLU A 290 2.21 -10.97 21.61
N PRO A 291 3.39 -10.58 22.12
CA PRO A 291 4.38 -11.55 22.60
C PRO A 291 3.94 -12.31 23.85
N ARG A 292 3.16 -11.67 24.73
CA ARG A 292 2.67 -12.30 25.98
C ARG A 292 1.72 -13.45 25.72
N SER A 293 0.78 -13.24 24.79
CA SER A 293 -0.22 -14.23 24.43
C SER A 293 0.25 -15.13 23.28
N ARG A 294 1.36 -14.80 22.61
CA ARG A 294 1.89 -15.47 21.41
C ARG A 294 0.86 -15.57 20.29
N TYR A 295 0.03 -14.55 20.13
CA TYR A 295 -0.91 -14.46 19.02
C TYR A 295 -0.44 -13.41 18.02
N MET A 296 -0.46 -13.78 16.75
CA MET A 296 -0.45 -12.83 15.64
C MET A 296 -1.88 -12.62 15.14
N TYR A 297 -2.20 -11.40 14.74
CA TYR A 297 -3.50 -11.04 14.17
C TYR A 297 -3.28 -10.47 12.78
N THR A 298 -4.07 -10.90 11.81
CA THR A 298 -4.00 -10.40 10.44
C THR A 298 -5.38 -10.24 9.81
N GLY A 299 -5.56 -9.13 9.09
CA GLY A 299 -6.78 -8.81 8.36
C GLY A 299 -6.76 -9.45 6.98
N CYS A 300 -7.84 -10.11 6.60
CA CYS A 300 -7.93 -10.90 5.37
C CYS A 300 -8.92 -10.29 4.37
N ALA A 301 -8.71 -10.57 3.09
CA ALA A 301 -9.54 -10.08 1.99
C ALA A 301 -10.99 -10.61 2.02
N ASP A 302 -11.23 -11.71 2.73
CA ASP A 302 -12.55 -12.29 2.99
C ASP A 302 -13.31 -11.61 4.15
N GLY A 303 -12.72 -10.57 4.76
CA GLY A 303 -13.32 -9.80 5.86
C GLY A 303 -13.11 -10.41 7.24
N TRP A 304 -12.33 -11.50 7.35
CA TRP A 304 -11.94 -12.05 8.64
C TRP A 304 -10.67 -11.39 9.18
N ILE A 305 -10.66 -11.13 10.48
CA ILE A 305 -9.43 -11.07 11.27
C ILE A 305 -9.14 -12.51 11.70
N LYS A 306 -8.01 -13.04 11.26
CA LYS A 306 -7.53 -14.35 11.68
C LYS A 306 -6.52 -14.18 12.80
N ARG A 307 -6.60 -15.03 13.83
CA ARG A 307 -5.60 -15.12 14.88
C ARG A 307 -4.74 -16.35 14.66
N ILE A 308 -3.44 -16.21 14.86
CA ILE A 308 -2.44 -17.24 14.61
C ILE A 308 -1.70 -17.46 15.91
N LYS A 309 -1.88 -18.63 16.54
CA LYS A 309 -1.13 -19.00 17.73
C LYS A 309 0.26 -19.45 17.31
N VAL A 310 1.29 -18.82 17.87
CA VAL A 310 2.69 -19.22 17.70
C VAL A 310 3.06 -20.20 18.82
N GLY A 311 3.49 -21.40 18.43
CA GLY A 311 3.98 -22.44 19.32
C GLY A 311 5.28 -22.04 20.03
N GLU A 312 5.64 -22.77 21.09
CA GLU A 312 6.84 -22.48 21.90
C GLU A 312 8.14 -22.65 21.12
N SER A 313 8.11 -23.53 20.12
CA SER A 313 9.19 -23.79 19.17
C SER A 313 9.37 -22.67 18.14
N GLY A 314 8.39 -21.76 18.00
CA GLY A 314 8.37 -20.73 16.96
C GLY A 314 8.07 -21.23 15.54
N VAL A 315 7.87 -22.54 15.36
CA VAL A 315 7.64 -23.18 14.04
C VAL A 315 6.24 -23.77 13.89
N ASP A 316 5.53 -23.97 14.99
CA ASP A 316 4.15 -24.49 14.97
C ASP A 316 3.15 -23.34 14.98
N PHE A 317 2.21 -23.35 14.04
CA PHE A 317 1.19 -22.31 13.89
C PHE A 317 -0.21 -22.90 13.84
N VAL A 318 -1.13 -22.33 14.62
CA VAL A 318 -2.57 -22.67 14.56
C VAL A 318 -3.34 -21.44 14.13
N VAL A 319 -3.98 -21.52 12.97
CA VAL A 319 -4.77 -20.43 12.38
C VAL A 319 -6.24 -20.62 12.74
N GLU A 320 -6.87 -19.55 13.23
CA GLU A 320 -8.29 -19.55 13.58
C GLU A 320 -8.97 -18.31 13.02
N ASP A 321 -10.16 -18.52 12.46
CA ASP A 321 -11.09 -17.44 12.11
C ASP A 321 -11.63 -16.84 13.41
N TRP A 322 -11.15 -15.65 13.76
CA TRP A 322 -11.45 -15.06 15.06
C TRP A 322 -12.69 -14.17 15.00
N VAL A 323 -12.69 -13.17 14.12
CA VAL A 323 -13.76 -12.16 14.02
C VAL A 323 -13.99 -11.76 12.57
N ASN A 324 -15.23 -11.70 12.13
CA ASN A 324 -15.58 -11.13 10.82
C ASN A 324 -16.03 -9.67 10.98
N THR A 325 -15.39 -8.75 10.27
CA THR A 325 -15.65 -7.30 10.34
C THR A 325 -16.69 -6.81 9.34
N GLY A 326 -17.20 -7.69 8.46
CA GLY A 326 -18.14 -7.33 7.39
C GLY A 326 -17.50 -6.62 6.19
N GLY A 327 -16.19 -6.42 6.20
CA GLY A 327 -15.38 -5.87 5.12
C GLY A 327 -13.89 -6.02 5.43
N ARG A 328 -13.02 -5.78 4.45
CA ARG A 328 -11.57 -6.07 4.56
C ARG A 328 -10.85 -5.14 5.55
N PRO A 329 -10.29 -5.64 6.66
CA PRO A 329 -9.37 -4.88 7.50
C PRO A 329 -8.04 -4.70 6.76
N LEU A 330 -7.52 -3.48 6.73
CA LEU A 330 -6.28 -3.14 6.03
C LEU A 330 -5.12 -2.87 6.99
N GLY A 331 -5.40 -2.26 8.14
CA GLY A 331 -4.46 -2.08 9.24
C GLY A 331 -4.93 -2.76 10.53
N ILE A 332 -3.98 -3.21 11.34
CA ILE A 332 -4.19 -3.80 12.67
C ILE A 332 -3.17 -3.22 13.66
N ALA A 333 -3.67 -2.80 14.82
CA ALA A 333 -2.87 -2.38 15.97
C ALA A 333 -3.48 -2.94 17.27
N LYS A 334 -2.70 -2.95 18.35
CA LYS A 334 -3.07 -3.59 19.63
C LYS A 334 -2.60 -2.81 20.84
#